data_AF-A0A6M3J390-F1
#
_entry.id   AF-A0A6M3J390-F1
#
_cell.length_a   1.000
_cell.length_b   1.000
_cell.length_c   1.000
_cell.angle_alpha   90.00
_cell.angle_beta   90.00
_cell.angle_gamma   90.00
#
_symmetry.space_group_name_H-M   'P 1'
#
loop_
_entity.id
_entity.type
_entity.pdbx_description
1 polymer ?
#
loop_
_entity_poly.entity_id
_entity_poly.type
_entity_poly.pdbx_seq_one_letter_code
_entity_poly.pdbx_strand_id
1 'polypeptide(L)'
;PEPEPEPEPEPEPEPEPEPSLIDLQWLKDQMETLEGKGITAYSVKNVLSYLNVKTGHQDKKVSDAVRRLTKEQAEAFAKQVQDAVDMS
;
A
#
# COMPACT_ATOMS: atom_id res chain seq x y z
N PRO A 1 8.33 -12.96 -57.14
CA PRO A 1 7.78 -12.06 -56.10
C PRO A 1 7.96 -12.78 -54.76
N GLU A 2 8.81 -12.25 -53.89
CA GLU A 2 9.00 -12.80 -52.55
C GLU A 2 7.92 -12.24 -51.62
N PRO A 3 7.33 -13.05 -50.72
CA PRO A 3 6.36 -12.56 -49.75
C PRO A 3 7.07 -11.69 -48.71
N GLU A 4 6.51 -10.51 -48.44
CA GLU A 4 6.95 -9.64 -47.34
C GLU A 4 6.67 -10.33 -45.99
N PRO A 5 7.56 -10.17 -45.00
CA PRO A 5 7.36 -10.73 -43.67
C PRO A 5 6.16 -10.05 -42.99
N GLU A 6 5.26 -10.86 -42.42
CA GLU A 6 4.14 -10.37 -41.60
C GLU A 6 4.66 -9.65 -40.34
N PRO A 7 3.98 -8.59 -39.88
CA PRO A 7 4.36 -7.88 -38.66
C PRO A 7 4.20 -8.78 -37.43
N GLU A 8 5.20 -8.76 -36.54
CA GLU A 8 5.12 -9.44 -35.25
C GLU A 8 3.99 -8.86 -34.39
N PRO A 9 3.30 -9.70 -33.60
CA PRO A 9 2.26 -9.23 -32.69
C PRO A 9 2.84 -8.31 -31.61
N GLU A 10 2.15 -7.19 -31.33
CA GLU A 10 2.50 -6.29 -30.22
C GLU A 10 2.39 -7.02 -28.87
N PRO A 11 3.23 -6.66 -27.87
CA PRO A 11 3.14 -7.23 -26.53
C PRO A 11 1.79 -6.91 -25.88
N GLU A 12 1.18 -7.92 -25.24
CA GLU A 12 -0.04 -7.73 -24.45
C GLU A 12 0.21 -6.75 -23.28
N PRO A 13 -0.79 -5.92 -22.91
CA PRO A 13 -0.68 -5.04 -21.75
C PRO A 13 -0.47 -5.85 -20.46
N GLU A 14 0.49 -5.41 -19.62
CA GLU A 14 0.71 -6.01 -18.29
C GLU A 14 -0.57 -5.95 -17.43
N PRO A 15 -0.84 -6.97 -16.61
CA PRO A 15 -2.01 -6.98 -15.73
C PRO A 15 -1.96 -5.79 -14.76
N GLU A 16 -3.07 -5.05 -14.67
CA GLU A 16 -3.18 -3.95 -13.73
C GLU A 16 -2.98 -4.45 -12.29
N PRO A 17 -2.16 -3.75 -11.48
CA PRO A 17 -1.95 -4.11 -10.08
C PRO A 17 -3.29 -4.15 -9.33
N GLU A 18 -3.54 -5.23 -8.57
CA GLU A 18 -4.73 -5.34 -7.73
C GLU A 18 -4.85 -4.10 -6.81
N PRO A 19 -6.03 -3.46 -6.74
CA PRO A 19 -6.22 -2.25 -5.96
C PRO A 19 -6.04 -2.57 -4.47
N SER A 20 -5.12 -1.86 -3.82
CA SER A 20 -4.99 -1.92 -2.37
C SER A 20 -6.25 -1.34 -1.73
N LEU A 21 -6.74 -1.99 -0.67
CA LEU A 21 -7.92 -1.52 0.08
C LEU A 21 -7.69 -0.19 0.80
N ILE A 22 -6.43 0.23 0.91
CA ILE A 22 -6.02 1.52 1.44
C ILE A 22 -5.24 2.24 0.33
N ASP A 23 -5.59 3.51 0.14
CA ASP A 23 -4.84 4.39 -0.72
C ASP A 23 -3.46 4.69 -0.09
N LEU A 24 -2.40 4.31 -0.81
CA LEU A 24 -1.04 4.45 -0.31
C LEU A 24 -0.60 5.91 -0.21
N GLN A 25 -1.15 6.79 -1.05
CA GLN A 25 -0.83 8.21 -1.04
C GLN A 25 -1.48 8.88 0.17
N TRP A 26 -2.74 8.56 0.46
CA TRP A 26 -3.43 8.95 1.70
C TRP A 26 -2.68 8.45 2.92
N LEU A 27 -2.32 7.16 2.98
CA LEU A 27 -1.62 6.60 4.13
C LEU A 27 -0.28 7.32 4.37
N LYS A 28 0.46 7.60 3.30
CA LYS A 28 1.71 8.36 3.37
C LYS A 28 1.47 9.77 3.93
N ASP A 29 0.48 10.49 3.42
CA ASP A 29 0.13 11.86 3.88
C ASP A 29 -0.24 11.90 5.37
N GLN A 30 -1.03 10.93 5.83
CA GLN A 30 -1.39 10.80 7.25
C GLN A 30 -0.16 10.51 8.12
N MET A 31 0.74 9.63 7.66
CA MET A 31 1.98 9.32 8.38
C MET A 31 2.92 10.52 8.42
N GLU A 32 3.06 11.28 7.33
CA GLU A 32 3.83 12.53 7.28
C GLU A 32 3.25 13.58 8.24
N THR A 33 1.91 13.68 8.31
CA THR A 33 1.22 14.56 9.26
C THR A 33 1.52 14.16 10.71
N LEU A 34 1.42 12.87 11.03
CA LEU A 34 1.71 12.36 12.38
C LEU A 34 3.19 12.55 12.75
N GLU A 35 4.10 12.29 11.82
CA GLU A 35 5.53 12.51 12.02
C GLU A 35 5.86 13.99 12.24
N GLY A 36 5.22 14.89 11.47
CA GLY A 36 5.33 16.34 11.65
C GLY A 36 4.84 16.83 13.02
N LYS A 37 3.86 16.14 13.62
CA LYS A 37 3.37 16.38 14.98
C LYS A 37 4.22 15.70 16.07
N GLY A 38 5.29 14.98 15.68
CA GLY A 38 6.19 14.26 16.61
C GLY A 38 5.68 12.87 17.02
N ILE A 39 4.64 12.35 16.37
CA ILE A 39 4.04 11.04 16.66
C ILE A 39 4.76 9.95 15.85
N THR A 40 5.89 9.51 16.38
CA THR A 40 6.73 8.48 15.74
C THR A 40 6.14 7.07 15.78
N ALA A 41 5.06 6.86 16.55
CA ALA A 41 4.34 5.59 16.62
C ALA A 41 3.81 5.12 15.26
N TYR A 42 3.55 6.06 14.33
CA TYR A 42 3.11 5.79 12.96
C TYR A 42 4.20 5.97 11.91
N SER A 43 5.48 5.94 12.29
CA SER A 43 6.58 5.91 11.33
C SER A 43 6.50 4.67 10.43
N VAL A 44 7.07 4.75 9.22
CA VAL A 44 7.09 3.66 8.22
C VAL A 44 7.53 2.32 8.82
N LYS A 45 8.54 2.35 9.69
CA LYS A 45 9.05 1.14 10.36
C LYS A 45 8.03 0.53 11.32
N ASN A 46 7.36 1.37 12.11
CA ASN A 46 6.37 0.91 13.10
C ASN A 46 5.09 0.42 12.42
N VAL A 47 4.62 1.14 11.39
CA VAL A 47 3.49 0.72 10.57
C VAL A 47 3.79 -0.60 9.87
N LEU A 48 4.95 -0.74 9.22
CA LEU A 48 5.35 -2.00 8.58
C LEU A 48 5.39 -3.15 9.59
N SER A 49 5.99 -2.92 10.77
CA SER A 49 6.04 -3.92 11.83
C SER A 49 4.65 -4.33 12.31
N TYR A 50 3.75 -3.36 12.52
CA TYR A 50 2.37 -3.62 12.91
C TYR A 50 1.63 -4.44 11.85
N LEU A 51 1.73 -4.06 10.58
CA LEU A 51 1.06 -4.75 9.47
C LEU A 51 1.58 -6.17 9.28
N ASN A 52 2.90 -6.37 9.42
CA ASN A 52 3.52 -7.69 9.36
C ASN A 52 2.99 -8.62 10.47
N VAL A 53 2.87 -8.13 11.71
CA VAL A 53 2.28 -8.89 12.81
C VAL A 53 0.79 -9.17 12.56
N LYS A 54 0.04 -8.19 12.06
CA LYS A 54 -1.41 -8.29 11.82
C LYS A 54 -1.75 -9.28 10.70
N THR A 55 -0.96 -9.28 9.64
CA THR A 55 -1.16 -10.13 8.46
C THR A 55 -0.46 -11.48 8.61
N GLY A 56 0.45 -11.64 9.57
CA GLY A 56 1.28 -12.85 9.71
C GLY A 56 2.36 -12.98 8.63
N HIS A 57 2.68 -11.90 7.92
CA HIS A 57 3.68 -11.87 6.85
C HIS A 57 4.88 -11.00 7.24
N GLN A 58 6.01 -11.19 6.55
CA GLN A 58 7.21 -10.38 6.76
C GLN A 58 7.54 -9.59 5.49
N ASP A 59 6.67 -8.64 5.16
CA ASP A 59 6.88 -7.77 4.01
C ASP A 59 7.96 -6.72 4.30
N LYS A 60 8.62 -6.27 3.23
CA LYS A 60 9.69 -5.25 3.29
C LYS A 60 9.18 -3.82 3.07
N LYS A 61 7.96 -3.67 2.55
CA LYS A 61 7.34 -2.38 2.25
C LYS A 61 5.94 -2.33 2.83
N VAL A 62 5.55 -1.16 3.31
CA VAL A 62 4.18 -0.90 3.80
C VAL A 62 3.17 -1.17 2.68
N SER A 63 3.48 -0.82 1.44
CA SER A 63 2.62 -1.08 0.28
C SER A 63 2.27 -2.57 0.11
N ASP A 64 3.24 -3.45 0.29
CA ASP A 64 3.02 -4.90 0.17
C ASP A 64 2.23 -5.41 1.38
N ALA A 65 2.57 -4.96 2.58
CA ALA A 65 1.88 -5.36 3.80
C ALA A 65 0.41 -4.91 3.82
N VAL A 66 0.10 -3.70 3.34
CA VAL A 66 -1.26 -3.16 3.22
C VAL A 66 -2.10 -3.97 2.25
N ARG A 67 -1.52 -4.47 1.16
CA ARG A 67 -2.24 -5.31 0.18
C ARG A 67 -2.68 -6.66 0.75
N ARG A 68 -2.03 -7.13 1.81
CA ARG A 68 -2.40 -8.38 2.50
C ARG A 68 -3.51 -8.20 3.53
N LEU A 69 -3.90 -6.96 3.83
CA LEU A 69 -4.98 -6.72 4.77
C LEU A 69 -6.30 -7.21 4.19
N THR A 70 -7.09 -7.88 5.03
CA THR A 70 -8.50 -8.09 4.70
C THR A 70 -9.25 -6.76 4.75
N LYS A 71 -10.45 -6.70 4.17
CA LYS A 71 -11.29 -5.49 4.22
C LYS A 71 -11.49 -4.96 5.64
N GLU A 72 -11.85 -5.83 6.58
CA GLU A 72 -12.05 -5.45 7.98
C GLU A 72 -10.75 -4.91 8.62
N GLN A 73 -9.61 -5.55 8.34
CA GLN A 73 -8.32 -5.10 8.85
C GLN A 73 -7.90 -3.76 8.23
N ALA A 74 -8.15 -3.56 6.94
CA ALA A 74 -7.86 -2.32 6.23
C ALA A 74 -8.71 -1.16 6.76
N GLU A 75 -10.01 -1.36 6.91
CA GLU A 75 -10.93 -0.36 7.47
C GLU A 75 -10.56 -0.01 8.92
N ALA A 76 -10.25 -1.01 9.75
CA ALA A 76 -9.84 -0.79 11.13
C ALA A 76 -8.51 -0.03 11.23
N PHE A 77 -7.52 -0.40 10.42
CA PHE A 77 -6.22 0.28 10.40
C PHE A 77 -6.36 1.71 9.86
N ALA A 78 -7.09 1.92 8.77
CA ALA A 78 -7.32 3.24 8.21
C ALA A 78 -8.03 4.15 9.23
N LYS A 79 -9.06 3.63 9.91
CA LYS A 79 -9.73 4.36 10.99
C LYS A 79 -8.76 4.70 12.13
N GLN A 80 -7.92 3.77 12.56
CA GLN A 80 -6.94 4.00 13.62
C GLN A 80 -5.95 5.12 13.26
N VAL A 81 -5.46 5.14 12.01
CA VAL A 81 -4.57 6.19 11.50
C VAL A 81 -5.29 7.55 11.46
N GLN A 82 -6.54 7.57 10.99
CA GLN A 82 -7.36 8.79 10.95
C GLN A 82 -7.64 9.33 12.35
N ASP A 83 -8.09 8.48 13.28
CA ASP A 83 -8.32 8.86 14.69
C ASP A 83 -7.04 9.42 15.32
N ALA A 84 -5.86 8.84 15.03
CA ALA A 84 -4.59 9.38 15.50
C ALA A 84 -4.29 10.79 14.94
N VAL A 85 -4.64 11.06 13.68
CA VAL A 85 -4.46 12.38 13.07
C VAL A 85 -5.43 13.41 13.67
N ASP A 86 -6.68 13.03 13.90
CA ASP A 86 -7.70 13.89 14.51
C ASP A 86 -7.43 14.19 16.00
N MET A 87 -6.84 13.24 16.73
CA MET A 87 -6.53 13.39 18.15
C MET A 87 -5.16 14.05 18.43
N SER A 88 -4.39 14.39 17.40
CA SER A 88 -3.01 14.90 17.51
C SER A 88 -2.83 16.39 17.30
#